data_AF-A0A951GHQ0-F1
#
_entry.id   AF-A0A951GHQ0-F1
#
_cell.length_a   1.000
_cell.length_b   1.000
_cell.length_c   1.000
_cell.angle_alpha   90.00
_cell.angle_beta   90.00
_cell.angle_gamma   90.00
#
_symmetry.space_group_name_H-M   'P 1'
#
loop_
_entity.id
_entity.type
_entity.pdbx_description
1 polymer ?
#
loop_
_entity_poly.entity_id
_entity_poly.type
_entity_poly.pdbx_seq_one_letter_code
_entity_poly.pdbx_strand_id
1 'polypeptide(L)'
;MAVNFTDPADVVDAVAKIAITQALDHIPVVGGVLSAVVEAIWPDSTPNYPTADEIFNELKDRIAGMIGTAISQNDVAVLQQSLSDIGNVIADYQDADNYEALAQFIATKTTIDGKLDDFKLKGQEVVLLPLYVQAINAYFSFLRDGLIACPNWVYPSNVNPQIKYNEILKDLHTAFASAQTYTQATYATGLKAVTPSPPLSGFDQFNKVNDYVREMTLRTRLRRALAVFLS
;
A
#
# COMPACT_ATOMS: atom_id res chain seq x y z
N MET A 1 -3.69 -10.08 -25.87
CA MET A 1 -2.42 -9.52 -26.38
C MET A 1 -1.43 -9.69 -25.24
N ALA A 2 -0.48 -10.62 -25.36
CA ALA A 2 0.45 -10.92 -24.28
C ALA A 2 1.38 -9.72 -24.07
N VAL A 3 1.41 -9.17 -22.85
CA VAL A 3 2.36 -8.11 -22.48
C VAL A 3 3.70 -8.79 -22.26
N ASN A 4 4.68 -8.49 -23.11
CA ASN A 4 6.05 -8.97 -22.97
C ASN A 4 6.76 -8.12 -21.90
N PHE A 5 6.94 -8.68 -20.70
CA PHE A 5 7.70 -8.06 -19.61
C PHE A 5 9.20 -8.36 -19.81
N THR A 6 9.87 -7.59 -20.66
CA THR A 6 11.33 -7.72 -20.87
C THR A 6 12.17 -6.93 -19.87
N ASP A 7 11.54 -6.12 -19.01
CA ASP A 7 12.19 -5.41 -17.92
C ASP A 7 11.47 -5.74 -16.59
N PRO A 8 12.14 -6.38 -15.61
CA PRO A 8 11.57 -6.65 -14.28
C PRO A 8 11.08 -5.38 -13.58
N ALA A 9 11.66 -4.20 -13.91
CA ALA A 9 11.28 -2.91 -13.35
C ALA A 9 9.84 -2.48 -13.70
N ASP A 10 9.26 -3.04 -14.77
CA ASP A 10 7.87 -2.80 -15.17
C ASP A 10 6.89 -3.73 -14.46
N VAL A 11 7.34 -4.81 -13.82
CA VAL A 11 6.44 -5.87 -13.33
C VAL A 11 5.66 -5.41 -12.08
N VAL A 12 6.28 -4.72 -11.12
CA VAL A 12 5.60 -4.27 -9.89
C VAL A 12 4.57 -3.17 -10.20
N ASP A 13 4.94 -2.22 -11.07
CA ASP A 13 4.03 -1.16 -11.50
C ASP A 13 2.95 -1.69 -12.45
N ALA A 14 3.28 -2.62 -13.35
CA ALA A 14 2.29 -3.27 -14.22
C ALA A 14 1.36 -4.17 -13.42
N VAL A 15 1.82 -4.95 -12.45
CA VAL A 15 0.95 -5.81 -11.61
C VAL A 15 0.05 -4.93 -10.75
N ALA A 16 0.59 -3.91 -10.06
CA ALA A 16 -0.24 -2.98 -9.29
C ALA A 16 -1.18 -2.15 -10.17
N LYS A 17 -0.75 -1.70 -11.36
CA LYS A 17 -1.63 -0.99 -12.33
C LYS A 17 -2.67 -1.91 -12.91
N ILE A 18 -2.32 -3.10 -13.38
CA ILE A 18 -3.24 -4.08 -13.97
C ILE A 18 -4.27 -4.50 -12.93
N ALA A 19 -3.85 -4.87 -11.72
CA ALA A 19 -4.77 -5.30 -10.69
C ALA A 19 -5.73 -4.19 -10.27
N ILE A 20 -5.25 -2.95 -10.10
CA ILE A 20 -6.14 -1.83 -9.74
C ILE A 20 -6.99 -1.36 -10.93
N THR A 21 -6.50 -1.44 -12.17
CA THR A 21 -7.31 -1.09 -13.35
C THR A 21 -8.37 -2.15 -13.63
N GLN A 22 -8.04 -3.45 -13.46
CA GLN A 22 -9.00 -4.55 -13.55
C GLN A 22 -10.00 -4.54 -12.38
N ALA A 23 -9.56 -4.17 -11.17
CA ALA A 23 -10.43 -3.96 -10.01
C ALA A 23 -11.40 -2.77 -10.21
N LEU A 24 -10.98 -1.74 -10.94
CA LEU A 24 -11.80 -0.58 -11.26
C LEU A 24 -12.80 -0.86 -12.40
N ASP A 25 -12.48 -1.77 -13.33
CA ASP A 25 -13.35 -2.18 -14.45
C ASP A 25 -14.38 -3.27 -14.06
N HIS A 26 -14.29 -3.85 -12.86
CA HIS A 26 -15.26 -4.81 -12.32
C HIS A 26 -16.07 -4.25 -11.13
N ILE A 27 -17.32 -3.94 -11.44
CA ILE A 27 -18.42 -3.45 -10.59
C ILE A 27 -18.82 -4.52 -9.51
N PRO A 28 -19.90 -4.33 -8.73
CA PRO A 28 -20.02 -4.08 -7.29
C PRO A 28 -20.12 -5.37 -6.45
N VAL A 29 -19.06 -6.18 -6.39
CA VAL A 29 -19.05 -7.37 -5.53
C VAL A 29 -18.13 -7.11 -4.33
N VAL A 30 -18.67 -7.28 -3.12
CA VAL A 30 -17.89 -7.23 -1.87
C VAL A 30 -16.66 -8.14 -2.02
N GLY A 31 -15.49 -7.64 -1.66
CA GLY A 31 -14.22 -8.34 -1.75
C GLY A 31 -13.46 -8.17 -3.07
N GLY A 32 -14.10 -7.86 -4.20
CA GLY A 32 -13.43 -7.90 -5.52
C GLY A 32 -12.26 -6.92 -5.68
N VAL A 33 -12.39 -5.69 -5.20
CA VAL A 33 -11.31 -4.69 -5.24
C VAL A 33 -10.21 -5.03 -4.24
N LEU A 34 -10.59 -5.57 -3.08
CA LEU A 34 -9.65 -5.96 -2.03
C LEU A 34 -8.82 -7.17 -2.49
N SER A 35 -9.44 -8.20 -3.06
CA SER A 35 -8.75 -9.39 -3.60
C SER A 35 -7.76 -9.01 -4.69
N ALA A 36 -8.15 -8.14 -5.63
CA ALA A 36 -7.24 -7.69 -6.68
C ALA A 36 -6.05 -6.91 -6.10
N VAL A 37 -6.28 -6.05 -5.09
CA VAL A 37 -5.18 -5.33 -4.42
C VAL A 37 -4.29 -6.28 -3.62
N VAL A 38 -4.88 -7.30 -3.00
CA VAL A 38 -4.15 -8.34 -2.29
C VAL A 38 -3.28 -9.13 -3.25
N GLU A 39 -3.83 -9.65 -4.34
CA GLU A 39 -3.10 -10.40 -5.36
C GLU A 39 -1.98 -9.56 -6.00
N ALA A 40 -2.17 -8.24 -6.10
CA ALA A 40 -1.15 -7.35 -6.64
C ALA A 40 0.05 -7.13 -5.71
N ILE A 41 -0.21 -7.05 -4.40
CA ILE A 41 0.78 -6.71 -3.38
C ILE A 41 1.41 -7.99 -2.82
N TRP A 42 0.61 -9.05 -2.70
CA TRP A 42 0.95 -10.39 -2.25
C TRP A 42 0.55 -11.40 -3.31
N PRO A 43 1.27 -11.46 -4.45
CA PRO A 43 1.00 -12.48 -5.44
C PRO A 43 1.25 -13.85 -4.80
N ASP A 44 0.26 -14.74 -4.90
CA ASP A 44 0.49 -16.16 -4.68
C ASP A 44 1.63 -16.60 -5.57
N SER A 45 2.49 -17.49 -5.07
CA SER A 45 3.67 -18.02 -5.77
C SER A 45 3.25 -18.79 -7.02
N THR A 46 2.86 -18.04 -8.04
CA THR A 46 2.44 -18.52 -9.34
C THR A 46 3.70 -18.63 -10.18
N PRO A 47 3.87 -19.73 -10.92
CA PRO A 47 5.01 -19.89 -11.80
C PRO A 47 5.06 -18.68 -12.76
N ASN A 48 6.21 -17.99 -12.79
CA ASN A 48 6.53 -16.81 -13.61
C ASN A 48 6.19 -15.42 -13.05
N TYR A 49 5.72 -15.30 -11.81
CA TYR A 49 5.54 -14.00 -11.14
C TYR A 49 6.50 -13.85 -9.94
N PRO A 50 7.06 -12.65 -9.72
CA PRO A 50 7.88 -12.40 -8.53
C PRO A 50 7.04 -12.52 -7.27
N THR A 51 7.59 -13.17 -6.25
CA THR A 51 7.02 -13.28 -4.91
C THR A 51 6.98 -11.92 -4.21
N ALA A 52 6.15 -11.79 -3.18
CA ALA A 52 6.10 -10.58 -2.34
C ALA A 52 7.49 -10.19 -1.78
N ASP A 53 8.31 -11.19 -1.41
CA ASP A 53 9.67 -10.98 -0.92
C ASP A 53 10.61 -10.45 -2.00
N GLU A 54 10.49 -10.91 -3.24
CA GLU A 54 11.28 -10.40 -4.36
C GLU A 54 10.91 -8.95 -4.70
N ILE A 55 9.61 -8.64 -4.72
CA ILE A 55 9.10 -7.27 -4.91
C ILE A 55 9.61 -6.35 -3.80
N PHE A 56 9.53 -6.79 -2.55
CA PHE A 56 10.01 -6.05 -1.39
C PHE A 56 11.50 -5.73 -1.48
N ASN A 57 12.32 -6.75 -1.76
CA ASN A 57 13.77 -6.60 -1.80
C ASN A 57 14.22 -5.70 -2.95
N GLU A 58 13.59 -5.79 -4.13
CA GLU A 58 13.88 -4.90 -5.25
C GLU A 58 13.60 -3.44 -4.90
N LEU A 59 12.42 -3.14 -4.34
CA LEU A 59 12.02 -1.80 -3.95
C LEU A 59 13.02 -1.18 -2.95
N LYS A 60 13.38 -1.97 -1.94
CA LYS A 60 14.35 -1.58 -0.91
C LYS A 60 15.71 -1.26 -1.53
N ASP A 61 16.29 -2.19 -2.28
CA ASP A 61 17.65 -2.07 -2.79
C ASP A 61 17.78 -0.89 -3.77
N ARG A 62 16.75 -0.68 -4.59
CA ARG A 62 16.71 0.43 -5.55
C ARG A 62 16.68 1.79 -4.86
N ILE A 63 15.80 1.98 -3.87
CA ILE A 63 15.74 3.28 -3.16
C ILE A 63 16.97 3.47 -2.26
N ALA A 64 17.43 2.42 -1.59
CA ALA A 64 18.66 2.45 -0.79
C ALA A 64 19.87 2.91 -1.62
N GLY A 65 20.01 2.39 -2.85
CA GLY A 65 21.07 2.81 -3.77
C GLY A 65 20.96 4.27 -4.23
N MET A 66 19.75 4.82 -4.32
CA MET A 66 19.53 6.21 -4.73
C MET A 66 19.83 7.22 -3.63
N ILE A 67 19.50 6.90 -2.37
CA ILE A 67 19.66 7.82 -1.25
C ILE A 67 20.88 7.52 -0.36
N GLY A 68 21.56 6.39 -0.59
CA GLY A 68 22.75 5.98 0.15
C GLY A 68 22.47 5.43 1.55
N THR A 69 21.25 4.93 1.80
CA THR A 69 20.82 4.43 3.12
C THR A 69 20.50 2.94 3.05
N ALA A 70 21.25 2.12 3.79
CA ALA A 70 20.95 0.69 3.94
C ALA A 70 19.90 0.45 5.04
N ILE A 71 19.06 -0.55 4.84
CA ILE A 71 18.12 -1.07 5.86
C ILE A 71 18.77 -2.28 6.55
N SER A 72 18.62 -2.39 7.87
CA SER A 72 19.16 -3.54 8.59
C SER A 72 18.38 -4.83 8.24
N GLN A 73 19.04 -5.98 8.33
CA GLN A 73 18.36 -7.27 8.08
C GLN A 73 17.23 -7.55 9.07
N ASN A 74 17.35 -7.06 10.32
CA ASN A 74 16.28 -7.17 11.30
C ASN A 74 15.05 -6.35 10.90
N ASP A 75 15.25 -5.10 10.46
CA ASP A 75 14.14 -4.25 10.01
C ASP A 75 13.44 -4.86 8.79
N VAL A 76 14.21 -5.44 7.86
CA VAL A 76 13.67 -6.18 6.70
C VAL A 76 12.77 -7.34 7.15
N ALA A 77 13.24 -8.17 8.09
CA ALA A 77 12.45 -9.30 8.57
C ALA A 77 11.16 -8.85 9.27
N VAL A 78 11.20 -7.77 10.06
CA VAL A 78 10.01 -7.18 10.70
C VAL A 78 9.03 -6.71 9.64
N LEU A 79 9.49 -5.99 8.62
CA LEU A 79 8.63 -5.46 7.55
C LEU A 79 7.99 -6.57 6.71
N GLN A 80 8.75 -7.62 6.39
CA GLN A 80 8.21 -8.80 5.69
C GLN A 80 7.15 -9.50 6.53
N GLN A 81 7.40 -9.69 7.83
CA GLN A 81 6.42 -10.25 8.75
C GLN A 81 5.16 -9.37 8.81
N SER A 82 5.31 -8.05 8.91
CA SER A 82 4.17 -7.13 8.97
C SER A 82 3.37 -7.12 7.66
N LEU A 83 4.02 -7.24 6.50
CA LEU A 83 3.33 -7.45 5.23
C LEU A 83 2.57 -8.77 5.20
N SER A 84 3.20 -9.87 5.63
CA SER A 84 2.55 -11.18 5.68
C SER A 84 1.36 -11.17 6.64
N ASP A 85 1.51 -10.59 7.83
CA ASP A 85 0.43 -10.46 8.81
C ASP A 85 -0.76 -9.69 8.24
N ILE A 86 -0.51 -8.56 7.55
CA ILE A 86 -1.56 -7.78 6.87
C ILE A 86 -2.27 -8.62 5.80
N GLY A 87 -1.52 -9.31 4.94
CA GLY A 87 -2.09 -10.17 3.90
C GLY A 87 -2.97 -11.28 4.49
N ASN A 88 -2.49 -11.95 5.53
CA ASN A 88 -3.20 -13.04 6.20
C ASN A 88 -4.50 -12.56 6.84
N VAL A 89 -4.50 -11.44 7.59
CA VAL A 89 -5.74 -10.97 8.22
C VAL A 89 -6.76 -10.45 7.20
N ILE A 90 -6.30 -9.93 6.06
CA ILE A 90 -7.19 -9.59 4.95
C ILE A 90 -7.80 -10.85 4.34
N ALA A 91 -7.02 -11.90 4.11
CA ALA A 91 -7.54 -13.18 3.61
C ALA A 91 -8.57 -13.78 4.59
N ASP A 92 -8.27 -13.80 5.89
CA ASP A 92 -9.20 -14.25 6.92
C ASP A 92 -10.52 -13.44 6.90
N TYR A 93 -10.45 -12.14 6.63
CA TYR A 93 -11.63 -11.29 6.43
C TYR A 93 -12.44 -11.64 5.19
N GLN A 94 -11.77 -11.97 4.09
CA GLN A 94 -12.43 -12.33 2.83
C GLN A 94 -13.12 -13.69 2.91
N ASP A 95 -12.57 -14.60 3.71
CA ASP A 95 -13.12 -15.93 3.95
C ASP A 95 -14.19 -15.96 5.06
N ALA A 96 -14.40 -14.84 5.76
CA ALA A 96 -15.34 -14.77 6.87
C ALA A 96 -16.80 -14.90 6.40
N ASP A 97 -17.53 -15.80 7.04
CA ASP A 97 -18.99 -15.89 6.89
C ASP A 97 -19.66 -14.60 7.37
N ASN A 98 -20.85 -14.30 6.84
CA ASN A 98 -21.56 -13.04 7.14
C ASN A 98 -21.88 -12.84 8.64
N TYR A 99 -21.96 -13.92 9.43
CA TYR A 99 -22.16 -13.85 10.88
C TYR A 99 -20.91 -13.39 11.64
N GLU A 100 -19.72 -13.55 11.05
CA GLU A 100 -18.43 -13.22 11.64
C GLU A 100 -17.79 -11.98 10.99
N ALA A 101 -18.28 -11.57 9.81
CA ALA A 101 -17.71 -10.49 9.01
C ALA A 101 -17.46 -9.18 9.78
N LEU A 102 -18.37 -8.76 10.66
CA LEU A 102 -18.15 -7.56 11.50
C LEU A 102 -17.00 -7.76 12.50
N ALA A 103 -16.95 -8.90 13.17
CA ALA A 103 -15.91 -9.20 14.15
C ALA A 103 -14.55 -9.33 13.46
N GLN A 104 -14.51 -10.02 12.32
CA GLN A 104 -13.31 -10.21 11.52
C GLN A 104 -12.83 -8.89 10.91
N PHE A 105 -13.73 -8.02 10.45
CA PHE A 105 -13.37 -6.67 10.02
C PHE A 105 -12.70 -5.87 11.14
N ILE A 106 -13.26 -5.89 12.36
CA ILE A 106 -12.68 -5.18 13.52
C ILE A 106 -11.30 -5.74 13.87
N ALA A 107 -11.14 -7.06 13.89
CA ALA A 107 -9.86 -7.71 14.18
C ALA A 107 -8.81 -7.38 13.12
N THR A 108 -9.17 -7.52 11.85
CA THR A 108 -8.32 -7.19 10.69
C THR A 108 -7.87 -5.75 10.73
N LYS A 109 -8.82 -4.82 10.92
CA LYS A 109 -8.51 -3.40 11.06
C LYS A 109 -7.50 -3.14 12.17
N THR A 110 -7.74 -3.72 13.35
CA THR A 110 -6.88 -3.53 14.53
C THR A 110 -5.46 -4.01 14.26
N THR A 111 -5.32 -5.17 13.61
CA THR A 111 -4.01 -5.69 13.21
C THR A 111 -3.33 -4.78 12.20
N ILE A 112 -4.01 -4.36 11.13
CA ILE A 112 -3.43 -3.48 10.11
C ILE A 112 -2.99 -2.15 10.75
N ASP A 113 -3.84 -1.53 11.58
CA ASP A 113 -3.52 -0.30 12.31
C ASP A 113 -2.23 -0.46 13.14
N GLY A 114 -2.06 -1.59 13.83
CA GLY A 114 -0.88 -1.89 14.63
C GLY A 114 0.40 -2.15 13.81
N LYS A 115 0.27 -2.54 12.53
CA LYS A 115 1.39 -2.88 11.64
C LYS A 115 1.81 -1.74 10.72
N LEU A 116 0.93 -0.77 10.46
CA LEU A 116 1.23 0.35 9.54
C LEU A 116 2.40 1.23 9.99
N ASP A 117 2.65 1.31 11.30
CA ASP A 117 3.76 2.10 11.84
C ASP A 117 5.13 1.41 11.66
N ASP A 118 5.17 0.10 11.44
CA ASP A 118 6.41 -0.62 11.11
C ASP A 118 7.01 -0.12 9.79
N PHE A 119 6.20 0.43 8.88
CA PHE A 119 6.68 1.01 7.62
C PHE A 119 7.17 2.46 7.76
N LYS A 120 7.18 3.02 8.98
CA LYS A 120 7.60 4.39 9.27
C LYS A 120 8.82 4.45 10.19
N LEU A 121 9.73 3.47 10.07
CA LEU A 121 10.92 3.39 10.91
C LEU A 121 11.76 4.66 10.82
N LYS A 122 12.15 5.15 12.00
CA LYS A 122 12.90 6.40 12.14
C LYS A 122 14.25 6.30 11.45
N GLY A 123 14.55 7.26 10.58
CA GLY A 123 15.79 7.29 9.78
C GLY A 123 15.76 6.45 8.50
N GLN A 124 14.68 5.71 8.26
CA GLN A 124 14.48 4.89 7.06
C GLN A 124 13.20 5.28 6.30
N GLU A 125 12.52 6.36 6.72
CA GLU A 125 11.21 6.77 6.20
C GLU A 125 11.22 6.91 4.68
N VAL A 126 12.28 7.51 4.12
CA VAL A 126 12.41 7.71 2.68
C VAL A 126 12.57 6.38 1.93
N VAL A 127 13.36 5.43 2.47
CA VAL A 127 13.55 4.12 1.81
C VAL A 127 12.27 3.31 1.85
N LEU A 128 11.54 3.39 2.96
CA LEU A 128 10.33 2.61 3.21
C LEU A 128 9.08 3.22 2.59
N LEU A 129 9.15 4.48 2.12
CA LEU A 129 7.99 5.19 1.60
C LEU A 129 7.20 4.41 0.51
N PRO A 130 7.82 3.75 -0.48
CA PRO A 130 7.07 2.95 -1.45
C PRO A 130 6.30 1.79 -0.81
N LEU A 131 6.89 1.12 0.18
CA LEU A 131 6.29 -0.01 0.89
C LEU A 131 5.14 0.45 1.78
N TYR A 132 5.32 1.55 2.50
CA TYR A 132 4.26 2.22 3.23
C TYR A 132 3.07 2.55 2.31
N VAL A 133 3.34 3.05 1.10
CA VAL A 133 2.28 3.38 0.13
C VAL A 133 1.53 2.12 -0.35
N GLN A 134 2.19 0.98 -0.52
CA GLN A 134 1.47 -0.26 -0.83
C GLN A 134 0.59 -0.72 0.33
N ALA A 135 1.15 -0.77 1.55
CA ALA A 135 0.41 -1.16 2.74
C ALA A 135 -0.81 -0.25 2.99
N ILE A 136 -0.66 1.07 2.83
CA ILE A 136 -1.78 2.00 3.04
C ILE A 136 -2.82 1.92 1.91
N ASN A 137 -2.42 1.64 0.67
CA ASN A 137 -3.38 1.41 -0.42
C ASN A 137 -4.21 0.15 -0.15
N ALA A 138 -3.59 -0.93 0.35
CA ALA A 138 -4.32 -2.12 0.79
C ALA A 138 -5.30 -1.77 1.91
N TYR A 139 -4.85 -0.99 2.90
CA TYR A 139 -5.71 -0.57 4.00
C TYR A 139 -6.91 0.27 3.54
N PHE A 140 -6.72 1.18 2.58
CA PHE A 140 -7.83 1.95 2.00
C PHE A 140 -8.83 1.08 1.27
N SER A 141 -8.35 0.09 0.50
CA SER A 141 -9.21 -0.88 -0.18
C SER A 141 -10.01 -1.69 0.83
N PHE A 142 -9.37 -2.11 1.93
CA PHE A 142 -10.02 -2.84 3.01
C PHE A 142 -11.11 -1.99 3.70
N LEU A 143 -10.80 -0.74 4.09
CA LEU A 143 -11.79 0.16 4.70
C LEU A 143 -12.95 0.47 3.75
N ARG A 144 -12.67 0.64 2.46
CA ARG A 144 -13.71 0.82 1.43
C ARG A 144 -14.61 -0.41 1.33
N ASP A 145 -14.03 -1.62 1.33
CA ASP A 145 -14.82 -2.84 1.30
C ASP A 145 -15.72 -2.94 2.53
N GLY A 146 -15.18 -2.59 3.71
CA GLY A 146 -15.94 -2.41 4.94
C GLY A 146 -17.14 -1.48 4.78
N LEU A 147 -16.98 -0.31 4.14
CA LEU A 147 -18.10 0.62 3.89
C LEU A 147 -19.20 0.00 3.03
N ILE A 148 -18.82 -0.77 2.02
CA ILE A 148 -19.78 -1.41 1.08
C ILE A 148 -20.48 -2.59 1.76
N ALA A 149 -19.76 -3.38 2.54
CA ALA A 149 -20.28 -4.57 3.21
C ALA A 149 -21.06 -4.26 4.49
N CYS A 150 -20.70 -3.17 5.18
CA CYS A 150 -21.26 -2.75 6.47
C CYS A 150 -22.80 -2.78 6.53
N PRO A 151 -23.56 -2.31 5.53
CA PRO A 151 -25.03 -2.40 5.57
C PRO A 151 -25.60 -3.81 5.66
N ASN A 152 -24.85 -4.83 5.24
CA ASN A 152 -25.31 -6.22 5.11
C ASN A 152 -24.80 -7.16 6.21
N TRP A 153 -23.91 -6.67 7.09
CA TRP A 153 -23.40 -7.46 8.20
C TRP A 153 -24.48 -7.82 9.21
N VAL A 154 -24.27 -8.92 9.93
CA VAL A 154 -25.09 -9.27 11.10
C VAL A 154 -24.59 -8.50 12.32
N TYR A 155 -25.49 -7.74 12.95
CA TYR A 155 -25.16 -6.91 14.10
C TYR A 155 -25.68 -7.49 15.41
N PRO A 156 -24.89 -7.42 16.49
CA PRO A 156 -25.42 -7.56 17.85
C PRO A 156 -26.52 -6.53 18.11
N SER A 157 -27.52 -6.87 18.93
CA SER A 157 -28.70 -6.02 19.18
C SER A 157 -28.40 -4.65 19.78
N ASN A 158 -27.20 -4.47 20.36
CA ASN A 158 -26.72 -3.22 20.94
C ASN A 158 -25.87 -2.37 19.97
N VAL A 159 -25.64 -2.81 18.73
CA VAL A 159 -24.82 -2.10 17.75
C VAL A 159 -25.72 -1.49 16.68
N ASN A 160 -25.57 -0.18 16.42
CA ASN A 160 -26.26 0.50 15.33
C ASN A 160 -25.40 0.45 14.05
N PRO A 161 -25.88 -0.15 12.94
CA PRO A 161 -25.14 -0.24 11.68
C PRO A 161 -24.70 1.13 11.13
N GLN A 162 -25.53 2.16 11.30
CA GLN A 162 -25.21 3.52 10.82
C GLN A 162 -24.04 4.13 11.60
N ILE A 163 -23.95 3.86 12.90
CA ILE A 163 -22.81 4.32 13.71
C ILE A 163 -21.53 3.64 13.20
N LYS A 164 -21.58 2.32 12.96
CA LYS A 164 -20.43 1.58 12.44
C LYS A 164 -20.00 2.08 11.07
N TYR A 165 -20.94 2.33 10.16
CA TYR A 165 -20.66 2.91 8.85
C TYR A 165 -19.92 4.26 8.97
N ASN A 166 -20.42 5.15 9.84
CA ASN A 166 -19.81 6.46 10.05
C ASN A 166 -18.42 6.37 10.68
N GLU A 167 -18.18 5.39 11.56
CA GLU A 167 -16.84 5.12 12.11
C GLU A 167 -15.85 4.70 11.01
N ILE A 168 -16.23 3.75 10.15
CA ILE A 168 -15.37 3.30 9.05
C ILE A 168 -15.09 4.46 8.08
N LEU A 169 -16.09 5.29 7.78
CA LEU A 169 -15.93 6.45 6.89
C LEU A 169 -14.96 7.47 7.49
N LYS A 170 -15.09 7.74 8.79
CA LYS A 170 -14.17 8.61 9.52
C LYS A 170 -12.75 8.05 9.52
N ASP A 171 -12.59 6.75 9.72
CA ASP A 171 -11.30 6.08 9.72
C ASP A 171 -10.64 6.15 8.34
N LEU A 172 -11.40 5.94 7.26
CA LEU A 172 -10.91 6.11 5.88
C LEU A 172 -10.43 7.53 5.62
N HIS A 173 -11.21 8.55 5.98
CA HIS A 173 -10.81 9.95 5.83
C HIS A 173 -9.57 10.29 6.66
N THR A 174 -9.50 9.81 7.90
CA THR A 174 -8.38 10.05 8.81
C THR A 174 -7.11 9.41 8.27
N ALA A 175 -7.18 8.14 7.88
CA ALA A 175 -6.06 7.41 7.30
C ALA A 175 -5.58 8.06 6.00
N PHE A 176 -6.49 8.53 5.14
CA PHE A 176 -6.14 9.24 3.90
C PHE A 176 -5.39 10.55 4.18
N ALA A 177 -5.91 11.40 5.08
CA ALA A 177 -5.28 12.66 5.43
C ALA A 177 -3.90 12.46 6.05
N SER A 178 -3.76 11.49 6.96
CA SER A 178 -2.49 11.14 7.59
C SER A 178 -1.48 10.60 6.58
N ALA A 179 -1.90 9.70 5.69
CA ALA A 179 -1.03 9.14 4.65
C ALA A 179 -0.58 10.21 3.66
N GLN A 180 -1.49 11.11 3.24
CA GLN A 180 -1.14 12.22 2.37
C GLN A 180 -0.09 13.14 3.02
N THR A 181 -0.29 13.49 4.29
CA THR A 181 0.65 14.34 5.04
C THR A 181 2.01 13.67 5.15
N TYR A 182 2.04 12.40 5.58
CA TYR A 182 3.27 11.63 5.75
C TYR A 182 4.02 11.46 4.42
N THR A 183 3.33 11.01 3.37
CA THR A 183 3.96 10.76 2.06
C THR A 183 4.55 12.03 1.46
N GLN A 184 3.87 13.17 1.56
CA GLN A 184 4.39 14.45 1.08
C GLN A 184 5.63 14.91 1.85
N ALA A 185 5.59 14.82 3.19
CA ALA A 185 6.71 15.22 4.03
C ALA A 185 7.95 14.33 3.82
N THR A 186 7.75 13.02 3.75
CA THR A 186 8.82 12.04 3.53
C THR A 186 9.40 12.17 2.12
N TYR A 187 8.55 12.35 1.10
CA TYR A 187 9.00 12.61 -0.27
C TYR A 187 9.88 13.86 -0.36
N ALA A 188 9.45 14.97 0.25
CA ALA A 188 10.21 16.22 0.28
C ALA A 188 11.55 16.07 1.00
N THR A 189 11.58 15.27 2.07
CA THR A 189 12.81 14.95 2.81
C THR A 189 13.82 14.22 1.92
N GLY A 190 13.39 13.17 1.21
CA GLY A 190 14.28 12.46 0.29
C GLY A 190 14.72 13.30 -0.92
N LEU A 191 13.82 14.14 -1.45
CA LEU A 191 14.17 15.06 -2.54
C LEU A 191 15.28 16.04 -2.10
N LYS A 192 15.18 16.56 -0.88
CA LYS A 192 16.23 17.41 -0.29
C LYS A 192 17.54 16.66 -0.12
N ALA A 193 17.51 15.38 0.28
CA ALA A 193 18.71 14.57 0.46
C ALA A 193 19.48 14.33 -0.84
N VAL A 194 18.78 14.17 -1.97
CA VAL A 194 19.40 13.97 -3.30
C VAL A 194 19.71 15.28 -4.03
N THR A 195 19.26 16.43 -3.48
CA THR A 195 19.51 17.77 -4.05
C THR A 195 20.64 18.46 -3.28
N PRO A 196 21.90 18.42 -3.76
CA PRO A 196 23.00 19.10 -3.08
C PRO A 196 22.81 20.61 -3.04
N SER A 197 23.32 21.23 -1.97
CA SER A 197 23.39 22.68 -1.79
C SER A 197 24.84 23.07 -1.49
N PRO A 198 25.50 23.90 -2.32
CA PRO A 198 24.99 24.51 -3.56
C PRO A 198 24.78 23.49 -4.69
N PRO A 199 23.95 23.79 -5.71
CA PRO A 199 23.80 22.93 -6.88
C PRO A 199 25.17 22.73 -7.55
N LEU A 200 25.60 21.49 -7.68
CA LEU A 200 26.75 21.13 -8.49
C LEU A 200 26.36 21.30 -9.97
N SER A 201 27.26 21.88 -10.76
CA SER A 201 27.11 21.92 -12.20
C SER A 201 27.38 20.54 -12.79
N GLY A 202 26.39 19.88 -13.40
CA GLY A 202 26.63 18.65 -14.16
C GLY A 202 25.39 17.77 -14.40
N PHE A 203 25.50 16.92 -15.42
CA PHE A 203 24.46 15.93 -15.78
C PHE A 203 24.24 14.88 -14.67
N ASP A 204 25.26 14.55 -13.88
CA ASP A 204 25.16 13.54 -12.82
C ASP A 204 24.20 13.95 -11.69
N GLN A 205 24.18 15.25 -11.32
CA GLN A 205 23.22 15.74 -10.34
C GLN A 205 21.80 15.72 -10.91
N PHE A 206 21.64 16.19 -12.14
CA PHE A 206 20.35 16.18 -12.81
C PHE A 206 19.78 14.75 -12.87
N ASN A 207 20.61 13.77 -13.25
CA ASN A 207 20.22 12.36 -13.32
C ASN A 207 19.77 11.84 -11.95
N LYS A 208 20.53 12.07 -10.88
CA LYS A 208 20.15 11.62 -9.53
C LYS A 208 18.83 12.20 -9.04
N VAL A 209 18.63 13.51 -9.21
CA VAL A 209 17.38 14.17 -8.80
C VAL A 209 16.22 13.68 -9.67
N ASN A 210 16.42 13.58 -10.98
CA ASN A 210 15.39 13.13 -11.91
C ASN A 210 15.03 11.65 -11.69
N ASP A 211 16.00 10.79 -11.41
CA ASP A 211 15.76 9.39 -11.07
C ASP A 211 14.94 9.29 -9.78
N TYR A 212 15.30 10.04 -8.72
CA TYR A 212 14.51 10.10 -7.48
C TYR A 212 13.07 10.56 -7.73
N VAL A 213 12.90 11.67 -8.44
CA VAL A 213 11.56 12.18 -8.78
C VAL A 213 10.78 11.15 -9.57
N ARG A 214 11.39 10.50 -10.58
CA ARG A 214 10.74 9.47 -11.41
C ARG A 214 10.32 8.27 -10.57
N GLU A 215 11.25 7.64 -9.85
CA GLU A 215 10.98 6.42 -9.09
C GLU A 215 9.95 6.66 -7.98
N MET A 216 10.11 7.73 -7.20
CA MET A 216 9.15 8.05 -6.14
C MET A 216 7.80 8.44 -6.72
N THR A 217 7.74 9.25 -7.78
CA THR A 217 6.44 9.61 -8.39
C THR A 217 5.70 8.39 -8.92
N LEU A 218 6.40 7.41 -9.52
CA LEU A 218 5.77 6.18 -10.00
C LEU A 218 5.29 5.31 -8.84
N ARG A 219 6.06 5.22 -7.75
CA ARG A 219 5.84 4.21 -6.69
C ARG A 219 5.09 4.73 -5.47
N THR A 220 5.07 6.03 -5.23
CA THR A 220 4.47 6.67 -4.04
C THR A 220 3.23 7.49 -4.36
N ARG A 221 2.74 7.46 -5.61
CA ARG A 221 1.45 8.05 -5.94
C ARG A 221 0.36 7.27 -5.22
N LEU A 222 -0.11 7.86 -4.12
CA LEU A 222 -1.44 7.58 -3.57
C LEU A 222 -2.43 7.67 -4.72
N ARG A 223 -3.01 6.54 -5.09
CA ARG A 223 -3.81 6.48 -6.32
C ARG A 223 -5.08 7.27 -6.08
N ARG A 224 -5.14 8.45 -6.70
CA ARG A 224 -6.30 9.35 -6.73
C ARG A 224 -7.61 8.68 -7.17
N ALA A 225 -7.54 7.47 -7.76
CA ALA A 225 -8.71 6.64 -8.03
C ALA A 225 -9.60 6.46 -6.79
N LEU A 226 -9.02 6.35 -5.58
CA LEU A 226 -9.81 6.22 -4.35
C LEU A 226 -10.49 7.55 -3.94
N ALA A 227 -9.90 8.70 -4.28
CA ALA A 227 -10.44 10.02 -3.98
C ALA A 227 -11.59 10.45 -4.90
N VAL A 228 -11.64 9.94 -6.14
CA VAL A 228 -12.73 10.21 -7.10
C VAL A 228 -14.05 9.53 -6.69
N PHE A 229 -14.02 8.52 -5.82
CA PHE A 229 -15.22 7.85 -5.30
C PHE A 229 -15.75 8.45 -3.99
N LEU A 230 -15.00 9.34 -3.34
CA LEU A 230 -15.40 10.03 -2.10
C LEU A 230 -16.08 11.39 -2.36
N SER A 231 -16.14 11.83 -3.63
CA SER A 231 -16.86 13.02 -4.11
C SER A 231 -18.11 12.65 -4.88
#